data_AF-A0A4S1XGL8-F1
#
_entry.id   AF-A0A4S1XGL8-F1
#
_cell.length_a   1.000
_cell.length_b   1.000
_cell.length_c   1.000
_cell.angle_alpha   90.00
_cell.angle_beta   90.00
_cell.angle_gamma   90.00
#
_symmetry.space_group_name_H-M   'P 1'
#
loop_
_entity.id
_entity.type
_entity.pdbx_description
1 polymer ?
#
loop_
_entity_poly.entity_id
_entity_poly.type
_entity_poly.pdbx_seq_one_letter_code
_entity_poly.pdbx_strand_id
1 'polypeptide(L)'
;MINPAQLAALPPAKRAEVIYAEAQSQLSSRLWRAALGDGDNKDARDNSPFGGNNMNMDSLLGLLGGREGISGAPAACACHCACNCHQPAVASVASPAVKVGAGTTGAGTIDPEESHTAYTPVRLSTGDGAAGSGTLQLGANARYAATFATAEARTGIPATALAAIVDAEAAKTGDGSWNTHSRNPRSSAAGLGQFLSGTWQELAQTQGTWLNGYAADRGWLDGRGRLQTGNRAELLALRYDPSASILGVADLAKTNLDRLEQGGVRVRTDAETLAKAAYLGHHLGLGDAKKFLSGGIDAGRARMLLSAQIGSSAADQRIASAGNATQAHRQWLLGFIDRRIRPETFAA
;
A
#
# COMPACT_ATOMS: atom_id res chain seq x y z
N MET A 1 -2.81 21.55 14.11
CA MET A 1 -3.56 22.29 15.15
C MET A 1 -4.71 22.98 14.45
N ILE A 2 -5.96 22.74 14.88
CA ILE A 2 -7.14 23.42 14.34
C ILE A 2 -7.07 24.89 14.73
N ASN A 3 -7.42 25.79 13.80
CA ASN A 3 -7.43 27.22 14.05
C ASN A 3 -8.55 27.57 15.07
N PRO A 4 -8.24 28.35 16.14
CA PRO A 4 -9.23 28.75 17.15
C PRO A 4 -10.49 29.40 16.57
N ALA A 5 -10.34 30.15 15.47
CA ALA A 5 -11.46 30.81 14.78
C ALA A 5 -12.40 29.81 14.09
N GLN A 6 -11.86 28.70 13.55
CA GLN A 6 -12.66 27.65 12.92
C GLN A 6 -13.38 26.78 13.95
N LEU A 7 -12.76 26.58 15.11
CA LEU A 7 -13.37 25.84 16.21
C LEU A 7 -14.54 26.63 16.83
N ALA A 8 -14.47 27.95 16.88
CA ALA A 8 -15.56 28.78 17.41
C ALA A 8 -16.81 28.79 16.51
N ALA A 9 -16.64 28.58 15.19
CA ALA A 9 -17.71 28.60 14.20
C ALA A 9 -18.56 27.32 14.15
N LEU A 10 -18.15 26.25 14.81
CA LEU A 10 -18.86 24.97 14.83
C LEU A 10 -20.01 24.97 15.87
N PRO A 11 -21.11 24.21 15.65
CA PRO A 11 -22.13 23.99 16.67
C PRO A 11 -21.55 23.37 17.96
N PRO A 12 -22.07 23.70 19.15
CA PRO A 12 -21.49 23.27 20.43
C PRO A 12 -21.24 21.76 20.56
N ALA A 13 -22.16 20.92 20.05
CA ALA A 13 -22.01 19.46 20.06
C ALA A 13 -20.86 18.99 19.15
N LYS A 14 -20.73 19.58 17.95
CA LYS A 14 -19.65 19.26 17.00
C LYS A 14 -18.29 19.75 17.49
N ARG A 15 -18.26 20.91 18.16
CA ARG A 15 -17.06 21.40 18.85
C ARG A 15 -16.60 20.42 19.92
N ALA A 16 -17.53 19.95 20.76
CA ALA A 16 -17.23 18.99 21.80
C ALA A 16 -16.67 17.69 21.22
N GLU A 17 -17.25 17.17 20.13
CA GLU A 17 -16.78 15.96 19.44
C GLU A 17 -15.35 16.11 18.89
N VAL A 18 -15.06 17.23 18.21
CA VAL A 18 -13.71 17.51 17.67
C VAL A 18 -12.68 17.71 18.78
N ILE A 19 -13.04 18.45 19.82
CA ILE A 19 -12.17 18.64 21.00
C ILE A 19 -11.92 17.31 21.69
N TYR A 20 -12.95 16.47 21.84
CA TYR A 20 -12.84 15.17 22.48
C TYR A 20 -11.95 14.22 21.67
N ALA A 21 -12.14 14.15 20.36
CA ALA A 21 -11.31 13.33 19.47
C ALA A 21 -9.84 13.77 19.46
N GLU A 22 -9.58 15.08 19.44
CA GLU A 22 -8.21 15.63 19.51
C GLU A 22 -7.59 15.38 20.90
N ALA A 23 -8.34 15.60 21.98
CA ALA A 23 -7.87 15.36 23.34
C ALA A 23 -7.57 13.88 23.58
N GLN A 24 -8.39 12.96 23.07
CA GLN A 24 -8.17 11.52 23.15
C GLN A 24 -6.93 11.11 22.33
N SER A 25 -6.74 11.68 21.15
CA SER A 25 -5.54 11.52 20.33
C SER A 25 -4.27 12.01 21.03
N GLN A 26 -4.32 13.15 21.72
CA GLN A 26 -3.18 13.69 22.46
C GLN A 26 -2.90 12.94 23.77
N LEU A 27 -3.95 12.54 24.50
CA LEU A 27 -3.84 11.80 25.76
C LEU A 27 -3.25 10.41 25.52
N SER A 28 -3.76 9.68 24.52
CA SER A 28 -3.19 8.41 24.09
C SER A 28 -1.71 8.57 23.68
N SER A 29 -1.38 9.63 22.91
CA SER A 29 0.00 9.92 22.53
C SER A 29 0.94 10.19 23.72
N ARG A 30 0.44 10.76 24.81
CA ARG A 30 1.22 11.04 26.04
C ARG A 30 1.37 9.79 26.91
N LEU A 31 0.29 9.03 27.09
CA LEU A 31 0.31 7.76 27.84
C LEU A 31 1.23 6.74 27.17
N TRP A 32 1.24 6.67 25.84
CA TRP A 32 2.15 5.80 25.10
C TRP A 32 3.62 6.24 25.20
N ARG A 33 3.91 7.54 25.19
CA ARG A 33 5.27 8.05 25.41
C ARG A 33 5.79 7.74 26.81
N ALA A 34 4.90 7.79 27.82
CA ALA A 34 5.22 7.39 29.18
C ALA A 34 5.42 5.87 29.32
N ALA A 35 4.66 5.06 28.58
CA ALA A 35 4.76 3.60 28.61
C ALA A 35 5.99 3.04 27.88
N LEU A 36 6.51 3.75 26.87
CA LEU A 36 7.69 3.34 26.08
C LEU A 36 9.04 3.71 26.71
N GLY A 37 9.05 4.35 27.88
CA GLY A 37 10.26 4.57 28.66
C GLY A 37 11.39 5.22 27.86
N ASP A 38 11.19 6.46 27.39
CA ASP A 38 12.27 7.25 26.80
C ASP A 38 13.19 7.74 27.94
N GLY A 39 14.03 6.82 28.39
CA GLY A 39 15.02 6.97 29.46
C GLY A 39 16.15 5.99 29.19
N ASP A 40 17.10 6.42 28.37
CA ASP A 40 18.53 6.09 28.36
C ASP A 40 18.95 4.78 29.08
N ASN A 41 19.11 3.65 28.35
CA ASN A 41 20.32 2.80 28.40
C ASN A 41 20.30 1.51 27.54
N LYS A 42 21.54 1.02 27.38
CA LYS A 42 22.17 -0.05 26.58
C LYS A 42 21.78 -1.52 26.83
N ASP A 43 22.11 -2.31 25.79
CA ASP A 43 22.56 -3.72 25.71
C ASP A 43 21.66 -4.87 26.21
N ALA A 44 21.27 -5.79 25.30
CA ALA A 44 21.79 -7.18 25.23
C ALA A 44 20.91 -8.17 24.41
N ARG A 45 21.52 -8.73 23.35
CA ARG A 45 21.62 -10.15 22.92
C ARG A 45 20.38 -11.04 22.65
N ASP A 46 20.33 -11.47 21.38
CA ASP A 46 20.22 -12.84 20.83
C ASP A 46 19.33 -13.91 21.47
N ASN A 47 18.36 -14.42 20.68
CA ASN A 47 18.48 -15.73 20.01
C ASN A 47 17.29 -15.99 19.05
N SER A 48 17.57 -16.57 17.89
CA SER A 48 16.56 -17.11 16.97
C SER A 48 16.97 -18.51 16.52
N PRO A 49 16.02 -19.45 16.38
CA PRO A 49 16.26 -20.68 15.62
C PRO A 49 15.25 -20.89 14.47
N PHE A 50 15.73 -21.59 13.43
CA PHE A 50 15.01 -22.23 12.31
C PHE A 50 14.61 -21.32 11.12
N GLY A 51 14.92 -21.60 9.86
CA GLY A 51 15.50 -22.79 9.20
C GLY A 51 14.53 -23.39 8.18
N GLY A 52 14.79 -23.16 6.88
CA GLY A 52 14.52 -24.10 5.77
C GLY A 52 13.12 -24.21 5.15
N ASN A 53 13.07 -23.94 3.82
CA ASN A 53 12.18 -24.48 2.78
C ASN A 53 10.70 -24.04 2.74
N ASN A 54 10.28 -23.36 1.65
CA ASN A 54 9.76 -24.05 0.45
C ASN A 54 9.36 -23.09 -0.68
N MET A 55 9.45 -23.60 -1.90
CA MET A 55 9.11 -22.96 -3.15
C MET A 55 7.59 -22.88 -3.40
N ASN A 56 7.13 -21.81 -4.06
CA ASN A 56 6.39 -21.93 -5.33
C ASN A 56 6.57 -20.63 -6.15
N MET A 57 7.65 -20.60 -6.93
CA MET A 57 8.14 -19.46 -7.71
C MET A 57 7.68 -19.51 -9.18
N ASP A 58 7.31 -20.68 -9.68
CA ASP A 58 7.05 -20.90 -11.11
C ASP A 58 5.71 -20.31 -11.58
N SER A 59 4.71 -20.21 -10.69
CA SER A 59 3.42 -19.61 -11.05
C SER A 59 3.49 -18.09 -11.26
N LEU A 60 4.44 -17.39 -10.63
CA LEU A 60 4.62 -15.93 -10.78
C LEU A 60 5.67 -15.59 -11.86
N LEU A 61 6.65 -16.47 -12.10
CA LEU A 61 7.63 -16.31 -13.18
C LEU A 61 7.10 -16.75 -14.54
N GLY A 62 6.16 -17.70 -14.59
CA GLY A 62 5.46 -18.09 -15.82
C GLY A 62 4.62 -16.96 -16.44
N LEU A 63 4.33 -15.91 -15.68
CA LEU A 63 3.53 -14.77 -16.10
C LEU A 63 4.28 -13.75 -16.99
N LEU A 64 5.61 -13.87 -17.12
CA LEU A 64 6.46 -12.99 -17.94
C LEU A 64 7.06 -13.69 -19.18
N GLY A 65 6.91 -15.01 -19.31
CA GLY A 65 7.74 -15.85 -20.19
C GLY A 65 7.02 -16.50 -21.37
N GLY A 66 6.22 -15.75 -22.14
CA GLY A 66 5.70 -16.20 -23.42
C GLY A 66 6.59 -15.79 -24.60
N ARG A 67 7.83 -16.28 -24.65
CA ARG A 67 8.67 -16.25 -25.85
C ARG A 67 9.74 -17.33 -25.77
N GLU A 68 9.40 -18.51 -26.29
CA GLU A 68 10.35 -19.58 -26.54
C GLU A 68 11.35 -19.17 -27.64
N GLY A 69 12.63 -19.52 -27.42
CA GLY A 69 13.64 -19.66 -28.46
C GLY A 69 14.56 -18.46 -28.67
N ILE A 70 15.79 -18.55 -28.15
CA ILE A 70 17.01 -18.82 -28.94
C ILE A 70 18.22 -18.74 -28.01
N SER A 71 18.84 -19.90 -27.81
CA SER A 71 20.21 -20.06 -27.31
C SER A 71 21.17 -19.66 -28.43
N GLY A 72 22.12 -18.76 -28.17
CA GLY A 72 23.16 -18.42 -29.15
C GLY A 72 24.27 -17.56 -28.54
N ALA A 73 25.49 -18.09 -28.53
CA ALA A 73 26.73 -17.44 -28.11
C ALA A 73 26.99 -16.09 -28.84
N PRO A 74 27.84 -15.19 -28.31
CA PRO A 74 28.10 -13.91 -28.95
C PRO A 74 28.92 -14.10 -30.24
N ALA A 75 28.26 -13.98 -31.38
CA ALA A 75 28.92 -13.77 -32.67
C ALA A 75 29.33 -12.30 -32.79
N ALA A 76 30.61 -12.07 -33.06
CA ALA A 76 31.12 -10.75 -33.44
C ALA A 76 30.43 -10.28 -34.72
N CYS A 77 29.82 -9.09 -34.68
CA CYS A 77 29.17 -8.49 -35.84
C CYS A 77 30.18 -7.70 -36.68
N ALA A 78 30.34 -8.09 -37.94
CA ALA A 78 31.20 -7.44 -38.93
C ALA A 78 30.38 -6.52 -39.85
N CYS A 79 29.83 -5.43 -39.31
CA CYS A 79 29.09 -4.46 -40.12
C CYS A 79 29.72 -3.07 -40.02
N HIS A 80 30.22 -2.56 -41.15
CA HIS A 80 30.66 -1.18 -41.34
C HIS A 80 29.44 -0.28 -41.57
N CYS A 81 28.82 0.22 -40.50
CA CYS A 81 27.84 1.31 -40.57
C CYS A 81 28.06 2.32 -39.43
N ALA A 82 27.94 3.60 -39.77
CA ALA A 82 28.04 4.73 -38.83
C ALA A 82 26.66 4.99 -38.19
N CYS A 83 26.36 4.30 -37.09
CA CYS A 83 25.20 4.62 -36.23
C CYS A 83 25.66 5.00 -34.81
N ASN A 84 24.88 5.87 -34.18
CA ASN A 84 25.20 6.66 -32.98
C ASN A 84 25.28 5.85 -31.66
N CYS A 85 25.61 4.56 -31.72
CA CYS A 85 25.65 3.64 -30.59
C CYS A 85 27.04 3.52 -29.92
N HIS A 86 28.03 4.28 -30.38
CA HIS A 86 29.35 4.39 -29.76
C HIS A 86 29.76 5.86 -29.62
N GLN A 87 29.57 6.43 -28.43
CA GLN A 87 30.36 7.59 -28.01
C GLN A 87 31.00 7.30 -26.64
N PRO A 88 32.30 7.59 -26.45
CA PRO A 88 32.97 7.42 -25.18
C PRO A 88 32.59 8.54 -24.20
N ALA A 89 32.52 8.18 -22.92
CA ALA A 89 32.16 9.06 -21.82
C ALA A 89 33.12 10.25 -21.69
N VAL A 90 32.57 11.47 -21.64
CA VAL A 90 33.29 12.67 -21.21
C VAL A 90 32.83 13.07 -19.81
N ALA A 91 33.81 13.30 -18.93
CA ALA A 91 33.62 13.68 -17.54
C ALA A 91 33.10 15.13 -17.42
N SER A 92 32.18 15.37 -16.48
CA SER A 92 31.81 16.73 -16.05
C SER A 92 31.79 16.90 -14.53
N VAL A 93 32.58 17.90 -14.13
CA VAL A 93 32.84 18.62 -12.88
C VAL A 93 31.67 18.77 -11.87
N ALA A 94 32.04 18.82 -10.59
CA ALA A 94 31.21 18.88 -9.39
C ALA A 94 30.76 20.30 -8.95
N SER A 95 29.57 20.39 -8.32
CA SER A 95 29.18 21.14 -7.08
C SER A 95 27.69 21.54 -7.07
N PRO A 96 27.05 21.91 -5.92
CA PRO A 96 27.29 21.55 -4.52
C PRO A 96 26.06 20.86 -3.86
N ALA A 97 26.26 20.37 -2.64
CA ALA A 97 25.34 19.55 -1.86
C ALA A 97 24.03 20.26 -1.44
N VAL A 98 22.90 19.68 -1.80
CA VAL A 98 21.58 19.95 -1.22
C VAL A 98 21.35 18.98 -0.06
N LYS A 99 21.04 19.51 1.12
CA LYS A 99 20.68 18.71 2.31
C LYS A 99 19.34 18.00 2.05
N VAL A 100 19.40 16.69 1.83
CA VAL A 100 18.22 15.83 1.73
C VAL A 100 17.73 15.50 3.13
N GLY A 101 16.54 15.99 3.48
CA GLY A 101 15.83 15.62 4.70
C GLY A 101 15.42 14.15 4.66
N ALA A 102 15.61 13.45 5.78
CA ALA A 102 15.25 12.05 5.97
C ALA A 102 13.75 11.82 5.77
N GLY A 103 13.39 11.18 4.65
CA GLY A 103 12.02 10.84 4.29
C GLY A 103 11.53 9.58 5.01
N THR A 104 10.36 9.67 5.62
CA THR A 104 9.64 8.55 6.23
C THR A 104 8.99 7.71 5.13
N THR A 105 9.29 6.41 5.09
CA THR A 105 8.70 5.50 4.09
C THR A 105 7.22 5.21 4.37
N GLY A 106 6.44 5.28 3.31
CA GLY A 106 5.07 4.80 3.19
C GLY A 106 4.49 5.51 1.97
N ALA A 107 4.11 4.74 0.94
CA ALA A 107 3.68 5.14 -0.40
C ALA A 107 4.59 6.15 -1.12
N GLY A 108 5.17 5.72 -2.24
CA GLY A 108 5.76 6.64 -3.20
C GLY A 108 4.78 7.79 -3.52
N THR A 109 5.29 9.01 -3.49
CA THR A 109 4.63 10.18 -4.05
C THR A 109 4.22 9.85 -5.48
N ILE A 110 2.92 9.90 -5.76
CA ILE A 110 2.40 9.82 -7.13
C ILE A 110 2.76 11.14 -7.81
N ASP A 111 3.49 11.06 -8.93
CA ASP A 111 3.79 12.21 -9.77
C ASP A 111 2.48 12.85 -10.25
N PRO A 112 2.28 14.16 -10.08
CA PRO A 112 1.00 14.83 -10.35
C PRO A 112 0.76 15.18 -11.83
N GLU A 113 1.36 14.47 -12.79
CA GLU A 113 1.36 14.90 -14.19
C GLU A 113 1.06 13.77 -15.19
N GLU A 114 -0.14 13.17 -15.11
CA GLU A 114 -0.73 12.50 -16.28
C GLU A 114 -2.19 12.93 -16.44
N SER A 115 -2.49 13.43 -17.64
CA SER A 115 -3.73 14.11 -17.99
C SER A 115 -4.95 13.18 -17.96
N HIS A 116 -6.03 13.65 -17.33
CA HIS A 116 -7.33 13.01 -17.29
C HIS A 116 -7.93 12.88 -18.70
N THR A 117 -7.97 11.66 -19.23
CA THR A 117 -8.87 11.30 -20.33
C THR A 117 -10.03 10.48 -19.78
N ALA A 118 -11.24 10.82 -20.23
CA ALA A 118 -12.48 10.23 -19.77
C ALA A 118 -12.51 8.71 -20.05
N TYR A 119 -12.66 7.93 -18.99
CA TYR A 119 -12.76 6.47 -19.05
C TYR A 119 -14.15 6.04 -19.52
N THR A 120 -14.19 5.24 -20.59
CA THR A 120 -15.37 4.47 -21.00
C THR A 120 -15.26 3.07 -20.38
N PRO A 121 -16.29 2.58 -19.68
CA PRO A 121 -16.23 1.27 -19.04
C PRO A 121 -16.24 0.15 -20.07
N VAL A 122 -15.18 -0.66 -20.10
CA VAL A 122 -15.21 -1.98 -20.75
C VAL A 122 -16.08 -2.89 -19.90
N ARG A 123 -17.21 -3.35 -20.44
CA ARG A 123 -18.01 -4.42 -19.84
C ARG A 123 -17.32 -5.76 -20.11
N LEU A 124 -17.02 -6.51 -19.04
CA LEU A 124 -16.67 -7.91 -19.17
C LEU A 124 -17.87 -8.70 -19.72
N SER A 125 -17.62 -9.50 -20.75
CA SER A 125 -18.44 -10.66 -21.06
C SER A 125 -18.38 -11.63 -19.89
N THR A 126 -19.53 -11.91 -19.30
CA THR A 126 -19.74 -12.94 -18.29
C THR A 126 -19.41 -14.31 -18.91
N GLY A 127 -18.21 -14.80 -18.63
CA GLY A 127 -17.91 -16.23 -18.71
C GLY A 127 -18.49 -16.90 -17.47
N ASP A 128 -19.37 -17.87 -17.67
CA ASP A 128 -19.96 -18.70 -16.61
C ASP A 128 -18.85 -19.38 -15.80
N GLY A 129 -18.61 -18.82 -14.62
CA GLY A 129 -17.64 -19.27 -13.65
C GLY A 129 -17.99 -18.66 -12.30
N ALA A 130 -19.22 -18.95 -11.84
CA ALA A 130 -19.65 -18.68 -10.49
C ALA A 130 -18.80 -19.49 -9.50
N ALA A 131 -17.60 -18.99 -9.17
CA ALA A 131 -16.91 -19.36 -7.95
C ALA A 131 -17.70 -18.72 -6.80
N GLY A 132 -18.47 -19.56 -6.12
CA GLY A 132 -19.55 -19.15 -5.23
C GLY A 132 -19.14 -18.27 -4.07
N SER A 133 -20.12 -17.50 -3.60
CA SER A 133 -20.18 -16.89 -2.29
C SER A 133 -20.00 -17.96 -1.19
N GLY A 134 -18.77 -18.37 -0.93
CA GLY A 134 -18.41 -19.00 0.33
C GLY A 134 -18.73 -18.03 1.46
N THR A 135 -19.23 -18.54 2.59
CA THR A 135 -19.51 -17.69 3.75
C THR A 135 -18.20 -17.08 4.24
N LEU A 136 -18.09 -15.76 4.24
CA LEU A 136 -16.90 -15.04 4.67
C LEU A 136 -16.62 -15.30 6.16
N GLN A 137 -15.48 -15.91 6.48
CA GLN A 137 -15.06 -16.22 7.85
C GLN A 137 -14.19 -15.11 8.44
N LEU A 138 -14.76 -14.26 9.31
CA LEU A 138 -14.04 -13.12 9.91
C LEU A 138 -13.70 -13.31 11.40
N GLY A 139 -14.18 -14.39 12.04
CA GLY A 139 -14.02 -14.60 13.48
C GLY A 139 -14.53 -13.42 14.32
N ALA A 140 -13.68 -12.87 15.19
CA ALA A 140 -13.98 -11.69 16.02
C ALA A 140 -14.39 -10.43 15.22
N ASN A 141 -14.13 -10.44 13.91
CA ASN A 141 -14.41 -9.34 12.99
C ASN A 141 -15.72 -9.53 12.19
N ALA A 142 -16.54 -10.53 12.52
CA ALA A 142 -17.82 -10.85 11.84
C ALA A 142 -18.77 -9.64 11.69
N ARG A 143 -18.69 -8.67 12.61
CA ARG A 143 -19.40 -7.38 12.54
C ARG A 143 -19.18 -6.58 11.24
N TYR A 144 -18.11 -6.86 10.50
CA TYR A 144 -17.79 -6.17 9.24
C TYR A 144 -18.23 -6.92 7.97
N ALA A 145 -18.89 -8.07 8.09
CA ALA A 145 -19.27 -8.90 6.94
C ALA A 145 -20.11 -8.13 5.89
N ALA A 146 -21.08 -7.34 6.32
CA ALA A 146 -21.90 -6.52 5.43
C ALA A 146 -21.08 -5.44 4.70
N THR A 147 -20.10 -4.85 5.37
CA THR A 147 -19.19 -3.87 4.76
C THR A 147 -18.33 -4.52 3.69
N PHE A 148 -17.80 -5.72 3.94
CA PHE A 148 -17.04 -6.47 2.92
C PHE A 148 -17.91 -6.87 1.73
N ALA A 149 -19.15 -7.30 1.95
CA ALA A 149 -20.09 -7.57 0.86
C ALA A 149 -20.35 -6.31 0.01
N THR A 150 -20.48 -5.15 0.66
CA THR A 150 -20.61 -3.86 -0.06
C THR A 150 -19.34 -3.53 -0.84
N ALA A 151 -18.17 -3.75 -0.25
CA ALA A 151 -16.88 -3.47 -0.85
C ALA A 151 -16.63 -4.37 -2.08
N GLU A 152 -16.97 -5.65 -1.99
CA GLU A 152 -16.93 -6.61 -3.09
C GLU A 152 -17.88 -6.20 -4.22
N ALA A 153 -19.14 -5.91 -3.91
CA ALA A 153 -20.12 -5.49 -4.91
C ALA A 153 -19.68 -4.22 -5.67
N ARG A 154 -19.02 -3.29 -5.00
CA ARG A 154 -18.53 -2.03 -5.61
C ARG A 154 -17.33 -2.23 -6.52
N THR A 155 -16.45 -3.17 -6.19
CA THR A 155 -15.11 -3.23 -6.80
C THR A 155 -14.87 -4.48 -7.64
N GLY A 156 -15.70 -5.50 -7.46
CA GLY A 156 -15.51 -6.84 -8.03
C GLY A 156 -14.33 -7.60 -7.40
N ILE A 157 -13.77 -7.11 -6.29
CA ILE A 157 -12.69 -7.79 -5.57
C ILE A 157 -13.32 -8.71 -4.52
N PRO A 158 -12.98 -10.01 -4.49
CA PRO A 158 -13.54 -10.94 -3.52
C PRO A 158 -13.40 -10.47 -2.07
N ALA A 159 -14.47 -10.60 -1.27
CA ALA A 159 -14.44 -10.20 0.13
C ALA A 159 -13.32 -10.88 0.94
N THR A 160 -12.99 -12.12 0.61
CA THR A 160 -11.88 -12.88 1.21
C THR A 160 -10.52 -12.23 0.95
N ALA A 161 -10.28 -11.73 -0.28
CA ALA A 161 -9.06 -11.01 -0.64
C ALA A 161 -8.97 -9.67 0.10
N LEU A 162 -10.09 -8.93 0.18
CA LEU A 162 -10.14 -7.68 0.94
C LEU A 162 -9.89 -7.91 2.44
N ALA A 163 -10.47 -8.96 3.02
CA ALA A 163 -10.27 -9.32 4.43
C ALA A 163 -8.82 -9.68 4.71
N ALA A 164 -8.14 -10.42 3.81
CA ALA A 164 -6.72 -10.72 3.95
C ALA A 164 -5.84 -9.46 3.92
N ILE A 165 -6.14 -8.49 3.07
CA ILE A 165 -5.42 -7.20 3.04
C ILE A 165 -5.64 -6.44 4.35
N VAL A 166 -6.89 -6.33 4.81
CA VAL A 166 -7.19 -5.64 6.08
C VAL A 166 -6.52 -6.35 7.27
N ASP A 167 -6.52 -7.68 7.31
CA ASP A 167 -5.85 -8.44 8.37
C ASP A 167 -4.32 -8.27 8.37
N ALA A 168 -3.74 -8.08 7.18
CA ALA A 168 -2.32 -7.83 7.03
C ALA A 168 -1.91 -6.45 7.58
N GLU A 169 -2.76 -5.44 7.39
CA GLU A 169 -2.49 -4.04 7.75
C GLU A 169 -2.92 -3.68 9.19
N ALA A 170 -4.06 -4.19 9.64
CA ALA A 170 -4.63 -3.79 10.91
C ALA A 170 -3.86 -4.37 12.10
N ALA A 171 -3.55 -3.52 13.09
CA ALA A 171 -3.19 -4.01 14.41
C ALA A 171 -4.37 -4.79 15.01
N LYS A 172 -4.09 -5.79 15.86
CA LYS A 172 -5.09 -6.63 16.51
C LYS A 172 -5.15 -6.36 18.01
N THR A 173 -6.34 -6.44 18.59
CA THR A 173 -6.55 -6.49 20.03
C THR A 173 -6.31 -7.91 20.56
N GLY A 174 -6.25 -8.08 21.89
CA GLY A 174 -5.92 -9.37 22.51
C GLY A 174 -6.93 -10.50 22.22
N ASP A 175 -8.15 -10.15 21.86
CA ASP A 175 -9.22 -11.07 21.42
C ASP A 175 -9.19 -11.36 19.90
N GLY A 176 -8.18 -10.87 19.17
CA GLY A 176 -8.03 -11.05 17.74
C GLY A 176 -8.87 -10.10 16.87
N SER A 177 -9.64 -9.19 17.47
CA SER A 177 -10.38 -8.18 16.71
C SER A 177 -9.45 -7.12 16.13
N TRP A 178 -9.79 -6.55 14.98
CA TRP A 178 -8.99 -5.48 14.37
C TRP A 178 -9.18 -4.15 15.11
N ASN A 179 -8.06 -3.48 15.39
CA ASN A 179 -8.02 -2.20 16.05
C ASN A 179 -8.25 -1.07 15.04
N THR A 180 -9.45 -0.49 15.05
CA THR A 180 -9.84 0.64 14.18
C THR A 180 -9.03 1.90 14.43
N HIS A 181 -8.42 2.02 15.61
CA HIS A 181 -7.55 3.13 16.00
C HIS A 181 -6.06 2.82 15.80
N SER A 182 -5.73 1.77 15.04
CA SER A 182 -4.36 1.45 14.63
C SER A 182 -3.68 2.68 14.01
N ARG A 183 -2.43 2.93 14.42
CA ARG A 183 -1.64 4.07 13.93
C ARG A 183 -0.16 3.74 13.93
N ASN A 184 0.53 4.09 12.84
CA ASN A 184 1.98 3.98 12.79
C ASN A 184 2.63 5.23 13.42
N PRO A 185 3.48 5.10 14.45
CA PRO A 185 4.12 6.25 15.09
C PRO A 185 5.16 6.94 14.19
N ARG A 186 5.66 6.26 13.16
CA ARG A 186 6.70 6.75 12.24
C ARG A 186 6.16 7.35 10.95
N SER A 187 4.84 7.34 10.75
CA SER A 187 4.21 7.87 9.54
C SER A 187 2.81 8.44 9.82
N SER A 188 2.13 8.88 8.77
CA SER A 188 0.73 9.31 8.90
C SER A 188 -0.28 8.16 8.80
N ALA A 189 0.17 6.92 8.63
CA ALA A 189 -0.68 5.73 8.43
C ALA A 189 -1.60 5.50 9.64
N ALA A 190 -2.90 5.30 9.36
CA ALA A 190 -3.92 5.12 10.38
C ALA A 190 -5.09 4.27 9.87
N GLY A 191 -5.80 3.64 10.79
CA GLY A 191 -7.01 2.87 10.50
C GLY A 191 -6.76 1.42 10.13
N LEU A 192 -7.84 0.73 9.79
CA LEU A 192 -7.79 -0.69 9.40
C LEU A 192 -6.96 -0.94 8.14
N GLY A 193 -6.92 0.03 7.23
CA GLY A 193 -6.10 -0.04 6.02
C GLY A 193 -4.80 0.77 6.09
N GLN A 194 -4.38 1.22 7.28
CA GLN A 194 -3.12 1.97 7.48
C GLN A 194 -2.88 3.10 6.46
N PHE A 195 -3.93 3.81 6.07
CA PHE A 195 -3.88 4.82 5.02
C PHE A 195 -3.04 6.02 5.41
N LEU A 196 -2.17 6.45 4.51
CA LEU A 196 -1.46 7.72 4.64
C LEU A 196 -2.38 8.89 4.33
N SER A 197 -2.05 10.06 4.87
CA SER A 197 -2.88 11.27 4.68
C SER A 197 -3.02 11.64 3.21
N GLY A 198 -1.93 11.54 2.42
CA GLY A 198 -1.94 11.86 1.00
C GLY A 198 -2.81 10.91 0.19
N THR A 199 -2.58 9.60 0.34
CA THR A 199 -3.37 8.55 -0.33
C THR A 199 -4.85 8.65 0.00
N TRP A 200 -5.21 8.91 1.26
CA TRP A 200 -6.60 9.09 1.66
C TRP A 200 -7.25 10.32 1.02
N GLN A 201 -6.50 11.42 0.91
CA GLN A 201 -6.95 12.63 0.23
C GLN A 201 -7.14 12.39 -1.28
N GLU A 202 -6.23 11.63 -1.90
CA GLU A 202 -6.35 11.25 -3.31
C GLU A 202 -7.58 10.40 -3.57
N LEU A 203 -7.88 9.40 -2.73
CA LEU A 203 -9.11 8.62 -2.84
C LEU A 203 -10.34 9.52 -2.81
N ALA A 204 -10.40 10.49 -1.90
CA ALA A 204 -11.51 11.45 -1.82
C ALA A 204 -11.64 12.36 -3.05
N GLN A 205 -10.59 12.54 -3.84
CA GLN A 205 -10.60 13.33 -5.07
C GLN A 205 -10.72 12.46 -6.32
N THR A 206 -10.65 11.13 -6.19
CA THR A 206 -10.74 10.18 -7.29
C THR A 206 -12.19 9.81 -7.53
N GLN A 207 -12.73 10.18 -8.69
CA GLN A 207 -14.13 9.90 -9.04
C GLN A 207 -14.42 8.39 -8.99
N GLY A 208 -15.60 8.04 -8.48
CA GLY A 208 -16.08 6.66 -8.36
C GLY A 208 -15.71 5.96 -7.06
N THR A 209 -14.75 6.48 -6.29
CA THR A 209 -14.47 5.95 -4.95
C THR A 209 -15.59 6.32 -3.97
N TRP A 210 -15.73 5.52 -2.91
CA TRP A 210 -16.67 5.77 -1.83
C TRP A 210 -16.36 7.08 -1.10
N LEU A 211 -15.06 7.34 -0.84
CA LEU A 211 -14.60 8.58 -0.21
C LEU A 211 -14.93 9.82 -1.05
N ASN A 212 -14.84 9.70 -2.37
CA ASN A 212 -15.19 10.80 -3.26
C ASN A 212 -16.69 11.10 -3.23
N GLY A 213 -17.55 10.07 -3.28
CA GLY A 213 -18.99 10.25 -3.09
C GLY A 213 -19.30 10.87 -1.72
N TYR A 214 -18.71 10.33 -0.65
CA TYR A 214 -18.90 10.82 0.71
C TYR A 214 -18.51 12.30 0.87
N ALA A 215 -17.40 12.72 0.25
CA ALA A 215 -16.91 14.09 0.25
C ALA A 215 -17.78 15.02 -0.64
N ALA A 216 -18.21 14.55 -1.80
CA ALA A 216 -19.08 15.29 -2.71
C ALA A 216 -20.44 15.59 -2.08
N ASP A 217 -21.08 14.58 -1.46
CA ASP A 217 -22.38 14.71 -0.79
C ASP A 217 -22.37 15.74 0.36
N ARG A 218 -21.18 16.05 0.89
CA ARG A 218 -20.98 17.02 1.98
C ARG A 218 -20.47 18.37 1.49
N GLY A 219 -20.33 18.56 0.18
CA GLY A 219 -19.77 19.78 -0.39
C GLY A 219 -18.31 20.02 0.02
N TRP A 220 -17.55 18.95 0.29
CA TRP A 220 -16.15 19.07 0.71
C TRP A 220 -15.18 19.29 -0.45
N LEU A 221 -15.63 19.02 -1.67
CA LEU A 221 -14.85 19.18 -2.90
C LEU A 221 -15.17 20.53 -3.57
N ASP A 222 -14.20 21.13 -4.23
CA ASP A 222 -14.40 22.33 -5.06
C ASP A 222 -14.93 21.94 -6.47
N GLY A 223 -15.18 22.94 -7.32
CA GLY A 223 -15.64 22.72 -8.70
C GLY A 223 -14.65 21.95 -9.60
N ARG A 224 -13.42 21.69 -9.13
CA ARG A 224 -12.40 20.87 -9.81
C ARG A 224 -12.23 19.50 -9.14
N GLY A 225 -13.09 19.16 -8.17
CA GLY A 225 -13.01 17.90 -7.41
C GLY A 225 -11.89 17.86 -6.37
N ARG A 226 -11.26 19.00 -6.02
CA ARG A 226 -10.20 19.07 -5.01
C ARG A 226 -10.78 19.26 -3.62
N LEU A 227 -10.16 18.63 -2.63
CA LEU A 227 -10.59 18.78 -1.25
C LEU A 227 -10.35 20.22 -0.76
N GLN A 228 -11.40 20.83 -0.23
CA GLN A 228 -11.32 22.14 0.40
C GLN A 228 -10.56 22.05 1.73
N THR A 229 -9.63 22.98 1.99
CA THR A 229 -8.72 22.96 3.15
C THR A 229 -9.45 22.83 4.49
N GLY A 230 -10.64 23.43 4.62
CA GLY A 230 -11.44 23.41 5.84
C GLY A 230 -11.97 22.03 6.25
N ASN A 231 -12.04 21.07 5.33
CA ASN A 231 -12.62 19.74 5.57
C ASN A 231 -11.56 18.63 5.71
N ARG A 232 -10.28 19.00 5.74
CA ARG A 232 -9.18 18.04 5.71
C ARG A 232 -9.11 17.20 6.98
N ALA A 233 -9.37 17.79 8.15
CA ALA A 233 -9.29 17.06 9.42
C ALA A 233 -10.40 16.00 9.51
N GLU A 234 -11.61 16.37 9.12
CA GLU A 234 -12.81 15.55 9.08
C GLU A 234 -12.63 14.39 8.11
N LEU A 235 -12.10 14.67 6.92
CA LEU A 235 -11.77 13.61 5.96
C LEU A 235 -10.77 12.61 6.54
N LEU A 236 -9.68 13.09 7.14
CA LEU A 236 -8.63 12.22 7.69
C LEU A 236 -9.10 11.40 8.90
N ALA A 237 -10.09 11.88 9.64
CA ALA A 237 -10.70 11.17 10.76
C ALA A 237 -11.48 9.92 10.31
N LEU A 238 -11.99 9.90 9.07
CA LEU A 238 -12.68 8.73 8.51
C LEU A 238 -11.79 7.49 8.40
N ARG A 239 -10.46 7.62 8.47
CA ARG A 239 -9.56 6.45 8.56
C ARG A 239 -9.79 5.64 9.84
N TYR A 240 -10.37 6.22 10.88
CA TYR A 240 -10.72 5.49 12.10
C TYR A 240 -12.13 4.90 12.05
N ASP A 241 -12.93 5.27 11.03
CA ASP A 241 -14.21 4.60 10.77
C ASP A 241 -13.92 3.26 10.06
N PRO A 242 -14.37 2.13 10.62
CA PRO A 242 -14.06 0.82 10.06
C PRO A 242 -14.69 0.62 8.68
N SER A 243 -15.89 1.14 8.45
CA SER A 243 -16.59 0.98 7.18
C SER A 243 -15.92 1.77 6.06
N ALA A 244 -15.62 3.06 6.32
CA ALA A 244 -14.86 3.91 5.41
C ALA A 244 -13.49 3.30 5.11
N SER A 245 -12.81 2.75 6.11
CA SER A 245 -11.50 2.11 5.93
C SER A 245 -11.57 0.89 5.02
N ILE A 246 -12.50 -0.03 5.25
CA ILE A 246 -12.66 -1.24 4.43
C ILE A 246 -13.05 -0.87 2.99
N LEU A 247 -13.97 0.07 2.81
CA LEU A 247 -14.38 0.56 1.49
C LEU A 247 -13.22 1.27 0.78
N GLY A 248 -12.44 2.06 1.52
CA GLY A 248 -11.21 2.68 1.01
C GLY A 248 -10.15 1.66 0.59
N VAL A 249 -10.01 0.53 1.31
CA VAL A 249 -9.09 -0.56 0.93
C VAL A 249 -9.52 -1.15 -0.40
N ALA A 250 -10.82 -1.40 -0.56
CA ALA A 250 -11.35 -1.94 -1.80
C ALA A 250 -11.16 -0.98 -2.99
N ASP A 251 -11.48 0.31 -2.81
CA ASP A 251 -11.32 1.31 -3.88
C ASP A 251 -9.84 1.51 -4.27
N LEU A 252 -8.92 1.53 -3.29
CA LEU A 252 -7.49 1.61 -3.56
C LEU A 252 -6.96 0.35 -4.24
N ALA A 253 -7.38 -0.83 -3.77
CA ALA A 253 -7.02 -2.10 -4.38
C ALA A 253 -7.47 -2.15 -5.84
N LYS A 254 -8.72 -1.76 -6.12
CA LYS A 254 -9.25 -1.68 -7.50
C LYS A 254 -8.43 -0.71 -8.35
N THR A 255 -8.20 0.51 -7.86
CA THR A 255 -7.43 1.53 -8.59
C THR A 255 -6.04 1.03 -8.94
N ASN A 256 -5.36 0.34 -8.02
CA ASN A 256 -4.04 -0.22 -8.25
C ASN A 256 -4.08 -1.37 -9.26
N LEU A 257 -5.01 -2.31 -9.12
CA LEU A 257 -5.16 -3.43 -10.04
C LEU A 257 -5.43 -2.94 -11.46
N ASP A 258 -6.39 -2.03 -11.66
CA ASP A 258 -6.72 -1.49 -12.97
C ASP A 258 -5.49 -0.81 -13.62
N ARG A 259 -4.71 -0.04 -12.85
CA ARG A 259 -3.49 0.62 -13.34
C ARG A 259 -2.32 -0.33 -13.59
N LEU A 260 -2.29 -1.50 -12.93
CA LEU A 260 -1.34 -2.57 -13.21
C LEU A 260 -1.70 -3.30 -14.51
N GLU A 261 -3.00 -3.56 -14.73
CA GLU A 261 -3.51 -4.17 -15.98
C GLU A 261 -3.29 -3.27 -17.18
N GLN A 262 -3.53 -1.97 -17.05
CA GLN A 262 -3.19 -0.97 -18.07
C GLN A 262 -1.69 -0.96 -18.40
N GLY A 263 -0.84 -1.36 -17.44
CA GLY A 263 0.60 -1.54 -17.64
C GLY A 263 0.99 -2.91 -18.22
N GLY A 264 0.04 -3.76 -18.59
CA GLY A 264 0.26 -5.08 -19.17
C GLY A 264 0.47 -6.22 -18.16
N VAL A 265 0.30 -5.97 -16.85
CA VAL A 265 0.42 -7.02 -15.83
C VAL A 265 -0.92 -7.75 -15.69
N ARG A 266 -0.92 -9.08 -15.84
CA ARG A 266 -2.11 -9.91 -15.61
C ARG A 266 -2.26 -10.19 -14.11
N VAL A 267 -3.10 -9.41 -13.42
CA VAL A 267 -3.27 -9.49 -11.96
C VAL A 267 -4.58 -10.16 -11.52
N ARG A 268 -5.50 -10.46 -12.45
CA ARG A 268 -6.82 -11.05 -12.18
C ARG A 268 -6.94 -12.50 -12.64
N THR A 269 -5.89 -13.30 -12.44
CA THR A 269 -5.89 -14.72 -12.83
C THR A 269 -6.65 -15.61 -11.85
N ASP A 270 -6.55 -15.30 -10.56
CA ASP A 270 -7.15 -16.01 -9.44
C ASP A 270 -7.19 -15.10 -8.20
N ALA A 271 -7.90 -15.50 -7.15
CA ALA A 271 -8.10 -14.69 -5.95
C ALA A 271 -6.80 -14.43 -5.16
N GLU A 272 -5.86 -15.38 -5.14
CA GLU A 272 -4.59 -15.23 -4.44
C GLU A 272 -3.69 -14.23 -5.19
N THR A 273 -3.51 -14.41 -6.50
CA THR A 273 -2.73 -13.49 -7.34
C THR A 273 -3.29 -12.06 -7.29
N LEU A 274 -4.61 -11.92 -7.35
CA LEU A 274 -5.29 -10.65 -7.23
C LEU A 274 -5.03 -9.99 -5.87
N ALA A 275 -5.20 -10.74 -4.77
CA ALA A 275 -4.96 -10.22 -3.43
C ALA A 275 -3.50 -9.79 -3.23
N LYS A 276 -2.55 -10.58 -3.71
CA LYS A 276 -1.12 -10.26 -3.62
C LYS A 276 -0.75 -9.03 -4.46
N ALA A 277 -1.28 -8.91 -5.67
CA ALA A 277 -1.05 -7.74 -6.52
C ALA A 277 -1.67 -6.46 -5.93
N ALA A 278 -2.89 -6.56 -5.40
CA ALA A 278 -3.54 -5.46 -4.68
C ALA A 278 -2.72 -5.03 -3.46
N TYR A 279 -2.25 -5.99 -2.66
CA TYR A 279 -1.40 -5.73 -1.50
C TYR A 279 -0.06 -5.09 -1.90
N LEU A 280 0.61 -5.57 -2.96
CA LEU A 280 1.84 -4.97 -3.47
C LEU A 280 1.65 -3.49 -3.83
N GLY A 281 0.58 -3.18 -4.57
CA GLY A 281 0.24 -1.81 -4.93
C GLY A 281 -0.06 -0.94 -3.72
N HIS A 282 -0.75 -1.49 -2.71
CA HIS A 282 -1.02 -0.81 -1.44
C HIS A 282 0.27 -0.51 -0.65
N HIS A 283 1.10 -1.52 -0.45
CA HIS A 283 2.27 -1.46 0.43
C HIS A 283 3.43 -0.65 -0.15
N LEU A 284 3.72 -0.83 -1.44
CA LEU A 284 4.82 -0.11 -2.12
C LEU A 284 4.38 1.24 -2.69
N GLY A 285 3.10 1.40 -2.97
CA GLY A 285 2.61 2.36 -3.95
C GLY A 285 2.79 1.84 -5.38
N LEU A 286 1.95 2.34 -6.28
CA LEU A 286 1.84 1.83 -7.65
C LEU A 286 3.16 1.86 -8.45
N GLY A 287 3.91 2.96 -8.36
CA GLY A 287 5.14 3.13 -9.13
C GLY A 287 6.21 2.10 -8.77
N ASP A 288 6.43 1.87 -7.47
CA ASP A 288 7.38 0.87 -6.99
C ASP A 288 6.84 -0.56 -7.19
N ALA A 289 5.52 -0.77 -7.11
CA ALA A 289 4.91 -2.06 -7.45
C ALA A 289 5.10 -2.45 -8.92
N LYS A 290 4.94 -1.52 -9.86
CA LYS A 290 5.22 -1.76 -11.29
C LYS A 290 6.67 -2.21 -11.52
N LYS A 291 7.63 -1.46 -10.96
CA LYS A 291 9.08 -1.80 -11.03
C LYS A 291 9.36 -3.16 -10.39
N PHE A 292 8.76 -3.42 -9.25
CA PHE A 292 8.89 -4.70 -8.55
C PHE A 292 8.42 -5.86 -9.42
N LEU A 293 7.28 -5.72 -10.10
CA LEU A 293 6.73 -6.74 -10.98
C LEU A 293 7.54 -6.90 -12.28
N SER A 294 8.20 -5.84 -12.76
CA SER A 294 8.98 -5.83 -14.01
C SER A 294 10.47 -6.19 -13.86
N GLY A 295 10.91 -6.71 -12.71
CA GLY A 295 12.30 -7.16 -12.53
C GLY A 295 13.02 -6.63 -11.29
N GLY A 296 12.39 -5.74 -10.52
CA GLY A 296 12.89 -5.28 -9.22
C GLY A 296 13.00 -3.76 -9.09
N ILE A 297 13.22 -3.32 -7.86
CA ILE A 297 13.40 -1.91 -7.51
C ILE A 297 14.91 -1.61 -7.43
N ASP A 298 15.32 -0.39 -7.77
CA ASP A 298 16.70 0.10 -7.62
C ASP A 298 17.29 -0.22 -6.23
N ALA A 299 18.58 -0.54 -6.16
CA ALA A 299 19.23 -1.02 -4.94
C ALA A 299 19.18 -0.01 -3.79
N GLY A 300 19.34 1.29 -4.07
CA GLY A 300 19.28 2.34 -3.05
C GLY A 300 17.87 2.45 -2.47
N ARG A 301 16.86 2.46 -3.34
CA ARG A 301 15.45 2.46 -2.95
C ARG A 301 15.05 1.18 -2.22
N ALA A 302 15.51 0.02 -2.67
CA ALA A 302 15.24 -1.29 -2.05
C ALA A 302 15.80 -1.39 -0.63
N ARG A 303 17.04 -0.90 -0.40
CA ARG A 303 17.61 -0.80 0.95
C ARG A 303 16.76 0.12 1.85
N MET A 304 16.39 1.29 1.35
CA MET A 304 15.57 2.25 2.11
C MET A 304 14.23 1.61 2.55
N LEU A 305 13.53 0.95 1.63
CA LEU A 305 12.25 0.29 1.91
C LEU A 305 12.43 -0.85 2.93
N LEU A 306 13.43 -1.73 2.71
CA LEU A 306 13.70 -2.85 3.60
C LEU A 306 14.05 -2.37 5.01
N SER A 307 14.97 -1.41 5.15
CA SER A 307 15.36 -0.86 6.46
C SER A 307 14.19 -0.23 7.20
N ALA A 308 13.25 0.38 6.50
CA ALA A 308 12.11 0.97 7.18
C ALA A 308 11.09 -0.08 7.67
N GLN A 309 10.98 -1.20 6.95
CA GLN A 309 10.08 -2.31 7.27
C GLN A 309 10.60 -3.17 8.43
N ILE A 310 11.90 -3.52 8.43
CA ILE A 310 12.47 -4.46 9.41
C ILE A 310 13.60 -3.87 10.29
N GLY A 311 13.90 -2.59 10.14
CA GLY A 311 15.02 -1.94 10.82
C GLY A 311 16.35 -2.13 10.09
N SER A 312 17.26 -1.15 10.23
CA SER A 312 18.52 -1.10 9.47
C SER A 312 19.40 -2.33 9.70
N SER A 313 19.56 -2.79 10.95
CA SER A 313 20.41 -3.94 11.27
C SER A 313 19.93 -5.23 10.58
N ALA A 314 18.64 -5.54 10.69
CA ALA A 314 18.05 -6.72 10.06
C ALA A 314 18.03 -6.62 8.52
N ALA A 315 17.96 -5.40 7.97
CA ALA A 315 18.09 -5.15 6.54
C ALA A 315 19.53 -5.44 6.08
N ASP A 316 20.56 -4.90 6.73
CA ASP A 316 21.95 -5.11 6.32
C ASP A 316 22.36 -6.58 6.36
N GLN A 317 21.92 -7.35 7.38
CA GLN A 317 22.14 -8.80 7.44
C GLN A 317 21.52 -9.54 6.24
N ARG A 318 20.29 -9.18 5.85
CA ARG A 318 19.61 -9.78 4.69
C ARG A 318 20.25 -9.38 3.38
N ILE A 319 20.71 -8.13 3.27
CA ILE A 319 21.42 -7.62 2.10
C ILE A 319 22.73 -8.37 1.90
N ALA A 320 23.49 -8.59 2.98
CA ALA A 320 24.71 -9.40 2.94
C ALA A 320 24.42 -10.84 2.51
N SER A 321 23.35 -11.45 3.02
CA SER A 321 22.96 -12.82 2.70
C SER A 321 22.48 -13.01 1.26
N ALA A 322 21.72 -12.05 0.73
CA ALA A 322 21.18 -12.11 -0.65
C ALA A 322 22.16 -11.55 -1.70
N GLY A 323 23.29 -10.98 -1.29
CA GLY A 323 24.30 -10.37 -2.14
C GLY A 323 23.97 -8.95 -2.63
N ASN A 324 22.70 -8.55 -2.69
CA ASN A 324 22.32 -7.17 -3.00
C ASN A 324 20.94 -6.77 -2.42
N ALA A 325 20.71 -5.46 -2.33
CA ALA A 325 19.51 -4.91 -1.70
C ALA A 325 18.22 -5.17 -2.46
N THR A 326 18.27 -5.17 -3.80
CA THR A 326 17.11 -5.47 -4.64
C THR A 326 16.60 -6.88 -4.40
N GLN A 327 17.49 -7.87 -4.37
CA GLN A 327 17.14 -9.27 -4.10
C GLN A 327 16.70 -9.48 -2.65
N ALA A 328 17.40 -8.89 -1.68
CA ALA A 328 17.01 -8.98 -0.27
C ALA A 328 15.59 -8.44 -0.02
N HIS A 329 15.28 -7.26 -0.56
CA HIS A 329 13.95 -6.68 -0.46
C HIS A 329 12.89 -7.54 -1.16
N ARG A 330 13.19 -8.05 -2.37
CA ARG A 330 12.29 -8.93 -3.10
C ARG A 330 11.97 -10.21 -2.35
N GLN A 331 12.99 -10.93 -1.89
CA GLN A 331 12.82 -12.17 -1.13
C GLN A 331 12.04 -11.95 0.16
N TRP A 332 12.36 -10.88 0.89
CA TRP A 332 11.65 -10.52 2.11
C TRP A 332 10.17 -10.23 1.85
N LEU A 333 9.87 -9.39 0.85
CA LEU A 333 8.51 -8.96 0.58
C LEU A 333 7.64 -10.12 0.06
N LEU A 334 8.18 -10.94 -0.84
CA LEU A 334 7.47 -12.14 -1.32
C LEU A 334 7.16 -13.09 -0.16
N GLY A 335 8.15 -13.40 0.67
CA GLY A 335 7.93 -14.26 1.84
C GLY A 335 6.99 -13.66 2.89
N PHE A 336 6.95 -12.34 3.03
CA PHE A 336 5.96 -11.66 3.86
C PHE A 336 4.55 -11.80 3.30
N ILE A 337 4.37 -11.49 2.02
CA ILE A 337 3.09 -11.55 1.33
C ILE A 337 2.54 -12.97 1.36
N ASP A 338 3.37 -13.97 1.05
CA ASP A 338 2.97 -15.37 1.12
C ASP A 338 2.53 -15.77 2.53
N ARG A 339 3.10 -15.22 3.61
CA ARG A 339 2.63 -15.57 4.96
C ARG A 339 1.37 -14.84 5.38
N ARG A 340 1.14 -13.62 4.87
CA ARG A 340 0.12 -12.70 5.41
C ARG A 340 -1.10 -12.53 4.52
N ILE A 341 -0.97 -12.75 3.22
CA ILE A 341 -2.04 -12.58 2.23
C ILE A 341 -2.56 -13.96 1.85
N ARG A 342 -3.54 -14.44 2.62
CA ARG A 342 -4.13 -15.78 2.52
C ARG A 342 -5.66 -15.67 2.43
N PRO A 343 -6.24 -15.31 1.27
CA PRO A 343 -7.69 -15.18 1.12
C PRO A 343 -8.46 -16.45 1.54
N GLU A 344 -7.87 -17.62 1.35
CA GLU A 344 -8.43 -18.92 1.72
C GLU A 344 -8.71 -19.08 3.22
N THR A 345 -7.99 -18.36 4.09
CA THR A 345 -8.27 -18.40 5.55
C THR A 345 -9.56 -17.68 5.93
N PHE A 346 -10.14 -16.93 4.98
CA PHE A 346 -11.41 -16.23 5.13
C PHE A 346 -12.53 -16.90 4.32
N ALA A 347 -12.23 -18.00 3.61
CA ALA A 347 -13.22 -18.81 2.93
C ALA A 347 -13.79 -19.89 3.87
N ALA A 348 -15.03 -20.30 3.63
CA ALA A 348 -15.67 -21.41 4.34
C ALA A 348 -15.42 -22.77 3.68
#